data_AF-A0A2A4YFH4-F1
#
_entry.id   AF-A0A2A4YFH4-F1
#
_cell.length_a   1.000
_cell.length_b   1.000
_cell.length_c   1.000
_cell.angle_alpha   90.00
_cell.angle_beta   90.00
_cell.angle_gamma   90.00
#
_symmetry.space_group_name_H-M   'P 1'
#
loop_
_entity.id
_entity.type
_entity.pdbx_description
1 polymer ?
#
loop_
_entity_poly.entity_id
_entity_poly.type
_entity_poly.pdbx_seq_one_letter_code
_entity_poly.pdbx_strand_id
1 'polypeptide(L)'
;MRATEQIGKIIIRLPDENSKQFYIFQDLADLFGDEYQSDSVSKLRKELKTLDLKPKPSVDYEADNASIRTSSANTIFETAKIINDLSIPEIKINDKETWTVLYTKLKDWKRPKPQKWTIGDIFTFKVKDDFFVFGQIVGKYPTCALFDLKSDTESFSDDDLRKAKAITLLHLTPNRLNDFSWKVLRSFDVLASKDSGPWGSDKIRIGHKSATSGYLEDVATYFWFGEHDWKDENKLKSLIIKEKGLIKRLFRVK
;
A
#
# COMPACT_ATOMS: atom_id res chain seq x y z
N MET A 1 7.37 7.49 -3.40
CA MET A 1 6.35 8.57 -3.32
C MET A 1 5.32 8.28 -4.41
N ARG A 2 4.02 8.27 -4.09
CA ARG A 2 2.99 7.97 -5.10
C ARG A 2 2.87 9.14 -6.06
N ALA A 3 2.96 8.89 -7.36
CA ALA A 3 2.90 9.94 -8.37
C ALA A 3 1.48 10.51 -8.47
N THR A 4 1.40 11.83 -8.57
CA THR A 4 0.14 12.58 -8.65
C THR A 4 0.27 13.68 -9.69
N GLU A 5 -0.81 13.92 -10.42
CA GLU A 5 -1.01 15.14 -11.20
C GLU A 5 -2.10 15.99 -10.55
N GLN A 6 -1.94 17.30 -10.61
CA GLN A 6 -2.88 18.24 -10.02
C GLN A 6 -3.33 19.27 -11.05
N ILE A 7 -4.63 19.58 -11.04
CA ILE A 7 -5.22 20.68 -11.81
C ILE A 7 -6.19 21.46 -10.91
N GLY A 8 -5.83 22.71 -10.61
CA GLY A 8 -6.53 23.49 -9.59
C GLY A 8 -6.55 22.75 -8.25
N LYS A 9 -7.73 22.55 -7.67
CA LYS A 9 -7.92 21.73 -6.47
C LYS A 9 -7.99 20.22 -6.75
N ILE A 10 -8.10 19.78 -8.00
CA ILE A 10 -8.30 18.36 -8.37
C ILE A 10 -6.96 17.62 -8.40
N ILE A 11 -6.82 16.57 -7.58
CA ILE A 11 -5.63 15.73 -7.48
C ILE A 11 -5.95 14.34 -8.03
N ILE A 12 -5.23 13.96 -9.08
CA ILE A 12 -5.31 12.65 -9.72
C ILE A 12 -4.08 11.85 -9.30
N ARG A 13 -4.30 10.78 -8.54
CA ARG A 13 -3.27 9.76 -8.28
C ARG A 13 -3.12 8.88 -9.49
N LEU A 14 -1.88 8.72 -9.93
CA LEU A 14 -1.53 7.90 -11.08
C LEU A 14 -1.41 6.42 -10.67
N PRO A 15 -1.66 5.46 -11.59
CA PRO A 15 -1.37 4.06 -11.36
C PRO A 15 0.07 3.83 -10.89
N ASP A 16 0.25 3.05 -9.83
CA ASP A 16 1.55 2.72 -9.23
C ASP A 16 1.76 1.19 -9.17
N GLU A 17 2.82 0.73 -8.52
CA GLU A 17 3.13 -0.69 -8.35
C GLU A 17 1.98 -1.46 -7.67
N ASN A 18 1.18 -0.77 -6.86
CA ASN A 18 0.11 -1.32 -6.04
C ASN A 18 -1.28 -1.22 -6.68
N SER A 19 -1.51 -0.26 -7.58
CA SER A 19 -2.79 -0.01 -8.23
C SER A 19 -2.65 0.17 -9.73
N LYS A 20 -3.54 -0.47 -10.50
CA LYS A 20 -3.66 -0.30 -11.96
C LYS A 20 -4.53 0.89 -12.37
N GLN A 21 -5.15 1.58 -11.41
CA GLN A 21 -6.18 2.56 -11.66
C GLN A 21 -5.71 3.96 -11.30
N PHE A 22 -6.12 4.93 -12.12
CA PHE A 22 -6.14 6.33 -11.73
C PHE A 22 -7.18 6.52 -10.64
N TYR A 23 -6.91 7.47 -9.73
CA TYR A 23 -7.75 7.67 -8.56
C TYR A 23 -7.86 9.14 -8.16
N ILE A 24 -9.09 9.63 -8.01
CA ILE A 24 -9.40 10.93 -7.38
C ILE A 24 -10.08 10.62 -6.05
N PHE A 25 -9.61 11.26 -4.98
CA PHE A 25 -10.23 11.18 -3.65
C PHE A 25 -10.38 12.59 -3.10
N GLN A 26 -11.60 13.12 -3.15
CA GLN A 26 -11.88 14.52 -2.82
C GLN A 26 -13.25 14.72 -2.20
N ASP A 27 -13.33 15.73 -1.36
CA ASP A 27 -14.57 16.36 -0.94
C ASP A 27 -15.18 17.08 -2.15
N LEU A 28 -16.27 16.53 -2.70
CA LEU A 28 -16.93 17.12 -3.86
C LEU A 28 -17.93 18.20 -3.42
N ALA A 29 -18.44 18.12 -2.19
CA ALA A 29 -19.27 19.13 -1.60
C ALA A 29 -18.52 20.46 -1.48
N ASP A 30 -17.28 20.46 -0.97
CA ASP A 30 -16.42 21.66 -0.96
C ASP A 30 -16.20 22.21 -2.37
N LEU A 31 -15.90 21.32 -3.33
CA LEU A 31 -15.62 21.77 -4.70
C LEU A 31 -16.85 22.36 -5.38
N PHE A 32 -18.02 21.78 -5.18
CA PHE A 32 -19.25 22.16 -5.89
C PHE A 32 -20.05 23.23 -5.14
N GLY A 33 -19.66 23.54 -3.88
CA GLY A 33 -20.39 24.46 -3.01
C GLY A 33 -21.70 23.88 -2.50
N ASP A 34 -21.76 22.55 -2.35
CA ASP A 34 -22.93 21.83 -1.84
C ASP A 34 -22.80 21.55 -0.34
N GLU A 35 -23.94 21.39 0.34
CA GLU A 35 -23.96 21.02 1.76
C GLU A 35 -23.62 19.55 1.98
N TYR A 36 -24.03 18.66 1.06
CA TYR A 36 -23.93 17.21 1.23
C TYR A 36 -23.16 16.52 0.09
N GLN A 37 -22.20 15.68 0.47
CA GLN A 37 -21.41 14.88 -0.47
C GLN A 37 -22.28 13.97 -1.38
N SER A 38 -23.41 13.48 -0.87
CA SER A 38 -24.35 12.65 -1.64
C SER A 38 -24.94 13.39 -2.84
N ASP A 39 -25.20 14.69 -2.70
CA ASP A 39 -25.79 15.51 -3.75
C ASP A 39 -24.76 15.79 -4.84
N SER A 40 -23.53 16.13 -4.43
CA SER A 40 -22.41 16.35 -5.34
C SER A 40 -22.08 15.09 -6.15
N VAL A 41 -22.05 13.92 -5.50
CA VAL A 41 -21.86 12.63 -6.18
C VAL A 41 -23.01 12.33 -7.15
N SER A 42 -24.24 12.65 -6.77
CA SER A 42 -25.40 12.46 -7.65
C SER A 42 -25.34 13.33 -8.89
N LYS A 43 -24.92 14.61 -8.76
CA LYS A 43 -24.65 15.52 -9.88
C LYS A 43 -23.56 14.98 -10.79
N LEU A 44 -22.41 14.59 -10.23
CA LEU A 44 -21.29 14.02 -10.98
C LEU A 44 -21.72 12.77 -11.75
N ARG A 45 -22.43 11.83 -11.11
CA ARG A 45 -22.92 10.61 -11.76
C ARG A 45 -23.92 10.92 -12.88
N LYS A 46 -24.74 11.96 -12.75
CA LYS A 46 -25.68 12.39 -13.79
C LYS A 46 -24.92 12.89 -15.03
N GLU A 47 -23.92 13.75 -14.85
CA GLU A 47 -23.09 14.24 -15.96
C GLU A 47 -22.27 13.11 -16.60
N LEU A 48 -21.66 12.23 -15.82
CA LEU A 48 -20.90 11.08 -16.35
C LEU A 48 -21.75 10.09 -17.17
N LYS A 49 -23.08 10.08 -16.99
CA LYS A 49 -23.98 9.24 -17.79
C LYS A 49 -24.15 9.76 -19.22
N THR A 50 -23.98 11.06 -19.46
CA THR A 50 -24.18 11.68 -20.78
C THR A 50 -23.04 11.37 -21.76
N LEU A 51 -21.85 11.05 -21.25
CA LEU A 51 -20.67 10.72 -22.07
C LEU A 51 -20.53 9.21 -22.34
N ASP A 52 -20.16 8.79 -23.56
CA ASP A 52 -19.81 7.38 -23.84
C ASP A 52 -18.37 7.03 -23.41
N LEU A 53 -18.11 7.03 -22.11
CA LEU A 53 -16.80 6.67 -21.53
C LEU A 53 -16.63 5.16 -21.38
N LYS A 54 -15.48 4.63 -21.82
CA LYS A 54 -15.12 3.20 -21.72
C LYS A 54 -13.72 3.02 -21.10
N PRO A 55 -13.59 2.31 -19.96
CA PRO A 55 -14.67 1.93 -19.06
C PRO A 55 -15.30 3.17 -18.40
N LYS A 56 -16.52 3.02 -17.88
CA LYS A 56 -17.13 4.01 -16.97
C LYS A 56 -16.33 4.05 -15.66
N PRO A 57 -16.15 5.23 -15.04
CA PRO A 57 -15.48 5.31 -13.76
C PRO A 57 -16.38 4.72 -12.65
N SER A 58 -15.76 4.03 -11.70
CA SER A 58 -16.39 3.71 -10.41
C SER A 58 -16.37 4.96 -9.56
N VAL A 59 -17.53 5.31 -8.99
CA VAL A 59 -17.70 6.47 -8.12
C VAL A 59 -18.38 5.97 -6.85
N ASP A 60 -17.67 6.02 -5.73
CA ASP A 60 -18.16 5.70 -4.40
C ASP A 60 -17.95 6.92 -3.49
N TYR A 61 -18.61 6.99 -2.35
CA TYR A 61 -18.35 8.04 -1.36
C TYR A 61 -18.55 7.49 0.05
N GLU A 62 -17.70 7.96 0.96
CA GLU A 62 -17.77 7.65 2.39
C GLU A 62 -17.47 8.93 3.16
N ALA A 63 -18.34 9.24 4.13
CA ALA A 63 -18.27 10.49 4.89
C ALA A 63 -18.13 11.71 3.94
N ASP A 64 -17.05 12.46 4.10
CA ASP A 64 -16.84 13.77 3.45
C ASP A 64 -16.11 13.66 2.11
N ASN A 65 -15.83 12.46 1.59
CA ASN A 65 -15.04 12.31 0.37
C ASN A 65 -15.64 11.30 -0.62
N ALA A 66 -15.48 11.60 -1.91
CA ALA A 66 -15.78 10.69 -3.01
C ALA A 66 -14.49 10.03 -3.50
N SER A 67 -14.60 8.73 -3.76
CA SER A 67 -13.59 7.88 -4.36
C SER A 67 -13.97 7.61 -5.81
N ILE A 68 -13.15 8.09 -6.75
CA ILE A 68 -13.40 7.93 -8.19
C ILE A 68 -12.24 7.19 -8.84
N ARG A 69 -12.52 6.03 -9.46
CA ARG A 69 -11.51 5.09 -9.95
C ARG A 69 -11.77 4.67 -11.39
N THR A 70 -10.71 4.60 -12.21
CA THR A 70 -10.76 4.02 -13.56
C THR A 70 -9.37 3.60 -14.04
N SER A 71 -9.29 2.61 -14.94
CA SER A 71 -8.04 2.22 -15.59
C SER A 71 -7.73 3.02 -16.86
N SER A 72 -8.61 3.92 -17.29
CA SER A 72 -8.45 4.70 -18.52
C SER A 72 -8.07 6.15 -18.24
N ALA A 73 -6.94 6.56 -18.82
CA ALA A 73 -6.48 7.95 -18.82
C ALA A 73 -7.53 8.91 -19.41
N ASN A 74 -8.23 8.49 -20.47
CA ASN A 74 -9.28 9.30 -21.08
C ASN A 74 -10.48 9.45 -20.12
N THR A 75 -10.91 8.36 -19.50
CA THR A 75 -12.04 8.38 -18.57
C THR A 75 -11.74 9.28 -17.37
N ILE A 76 -10.54 9.17 -16.76
CA ILE A 76 -10.24 9.99 -15.58
C ILE A 76 -10.09 11.47 -15.95
N PHE A 77 -9.55 11.76 -17.13
CA PHE A 77 -9.42 13.12 -17.64
C PHE A 77 -10.77 13.79 -17.86
N GLU A 78 -11.69 13.13 -18.58
CA GLU A 78 -13.05 13.65 -18.80
C GLU A 78 -13.83 13.75 -17.49
N THR A 79 -13.57 12.84 -16.54
CA THR A 79 -14.14 12.94 -15.19
C THR A 79 -13.63 14.19 -14.46
N ALA A 80 -12.33 14.49 -14.54
CA ALA A 80 -11.75 15.68 -13.93
C ALA A 80 -12.32 16.98 -14.55
N LYS A 81 -12.56 17.00 -15.87
CA LYS A 81 -13.26 18.12 -16.52
C LYS A 81 -14.66 18.32 -15.97
N ILE A 82 -15.46 17.26 -15.86
CA ILE A 82 -16.80 17.36 -15.29
C ILE A 82 -16.76 17.89 -13.85
N ILE A 83 -15.82 17.40 -13.02
CA ILE A 83 -15.63 17.92 -11.66
C ILE A 83 -15.34 19.43 -11.71
N ASN A 84 -14.43 19.87 -12.58
CA ASN A 84 -14.13 21.29 -12.78
C ASN A 84 -15.35 22.09 -13.25
N ASP A 85 -16.15 21.56 -14.17
CA ASP A 85 -17.32 22.23 -14.71
C ASP A 85 -18.45 22.36 -13.68
N LEU A 86 -18.57 21.40 -12.77
CA LEU A 86 -19.51 21.44 -11.64
C LEU A 86 -19.01 22.27 -10.45
N SER A 87 -17.72 22.60 -10.41
CA SER A 87 -17.12 23.32 -9.29
C SER A 87 -17.59 24.77 -9.17
N ILE A 88 -17.43 25.38 -7.99
CA ILE A 88 -17.67 26.81 -7.79
C ILE A 88 -16.70 27.66 -8.62
N PRO A 89 -17.10 28.86 -9.08
CA PRO A 89 -16.31 29.69 -9.99
C PRO A 89 -14.86 29.95 -9.54
N GLU A 90 -14.64 30.09 -8.23
CA GLU A 90 -13.36 30.44 -7.61
C GLU A 90 -12.29 29.37 -7.79
N ILE A 91 -12.69 28.11 -8.02
CA ILE A 91 -11.77 26.98 -8.12
C ILE A 91 -11.70 26.40 -9.53
N LYS A 92 -12.53 26.90 -10.46
CA LYS A 92 -12.53 26.45 -11.86
C LYS A 92 -11.24 26.85 -12.57
N ILE A 93 -10.71 25.92 -13.35
CA ILE A 93 -9.59 26.13 -14.27
C ILE A 93 -10.14 26.17 -15.70
N ASN A 94 -10.03 27.34 -16.32
CA ASN A 94 -10.46 27.58 -17.72
C ASN A 94 -9.28 27.56 -18.71
N ASP A 95 -8.05 27.40 -18.23
CA ASP A 95 -6.86 27.41 -19.08
C ASP A 95 -6.75 26.13 -19.91
N LYS A 96 -6.91 26.26 -21.23
CA LYS A 96 -6.87 25.14 -22.18
C LYS A 96 -5.50 24.46 -22.26
N GLU A 97 -4.43 25.23 -22.09
CA GLU A 97 -3.07 24.69 -22.16
C GLU A 97 -2.82 23.75 -20.96
N THR A 98 -3.19 24.16 -19.75
CA THR A 98 -3.12 23.32 -18.54
C THR A 98 -3.87 21.99 -18.71
N TRP A 99 -5.09 22.03 -19.27
CA TRP A 99 -5.85 20.80 -19.57
C TRP A 99 -5.16 19.91 -20.61
N THR A 100 -4.53 20.52 -21.62
CA THR A 100 -3.79 19.78 -22.66
C THR A 100 -2.55 19.10 -22.09
N VAL A 101 -1.79 19.81 -21.26
CA VAL A 101 -0.62 19.26 -20.56
C VAL A 101 -1.02 18.11 -19.64
N LEU A 102 -2.09 18.28 -18.86
CA LEU A 102 -2.60 17.20 -17.99
C LEU A 102 -2.95 15.95 -18.80
N TYR A 103 -3.70 16.11 -19.89
CA TYR A 103 -4.11 14.98 -20.73
C TYR A 103 -2.91 14.18 -21.26
N THR A 104 -1.90 14.89 -21.77
CA THR A 104 -0.66 14.29 -22.28
C THR A 104 0.03 13.48 -21.19
N LYS A 105 0.20 14.05 -19.99
CA LYS A 105 0.80 13.34 -18.86
C LYS A 105 0.02 12.08 -18.46
N LEU A 106 -1.31 12.15 -18.41
CA LEU A 106 -2.15 10.99 -18.09
C LEU A 106 -2.06 9.89 -19.15
N LYS A 107 -1.98 10.26 -20.43
CA LYS A 107 -1.86 9.32 -21.56
C LYS A 107 -0.49 8.66 -21.63
N ASP A 108 0.56 9.43 -21.39
CA ASP A 108 1.93 8.96 -21.50
C ASP A 108 2.43 8.25 -20.23
N TRP A 109 1.64 8.29 -19.15
CA TRP A 109 1.99 7.63 -17.90
C TRP A 109 2.18 6.12 -18.08
N LYS A 110 3.42 5.68 -17.89
CA LYS A 110 3.78 4.26 -17.84
C LYS A 110 3.79 3.81 -16.39
N ARG A 111 2.77 3.04 -16.02
CA ARG A 111 2.67 2.42 -14.70
C ARG A 111 3.97 1.64 -14.37
N PRO A 112 4.61 1.92 -13.23
CA PRO A 112 5.71 1.11 -12.73
C PRO A 112 5.29 -0.36 -12.53
N LYS A 113 6.18 -1.29 -12.88
CA LYS A 113 5.93 -2.73 -12.69
C LYS A 113 6.23 -3.08 -11.23
N PRO A 114 5.31 -3.78 -10.51
CA PRO A 114 5.62 -4.24 -9.17
C PRO A 114 6.78 -5.25 -9.18
N GLN A 115 7.59 -5.23 -8.12
CA GLN A 115 8.56 -6.29 -7.85
C GLN A 115 7.83 -7.64 -7.81
N LYS A 116 8.42 -8.67 -8.41
CA LYS A 116 7.91 -10.03 -8.31
C LYS A 116 8.41 -10.63 -7.00
N TRP A 117 7.52 -11.33 -6.31
CA TRP A 117 7.82 -12.03 -5.07
C TRP A 117 6.91 -13.26 -4.94
N THR A 118 7.38 -14.26 -4.21
CA THR A 118 6.66 -15.52 -3.92
C THR A 118 6.90 -15.97 -2.49
N ILE A 119 6.13 -16.95 -2.03
CA ILE A 119 6.35 -17.62 -0.74
C ILE A 119 7.76 -18.24 -0.75
N GLY A 120 8.49 -18.04 0.34
CA GLY A 120 9.87 -18.47 0.52
C GLY A 120 10.91 -17.38 0.25
N ASP A 121 10.54 -16.31 -0.46
CA ASP A 121 11.46 -15.21 -0.76
C ASP A 121 11.90 -14.48 0.51
N ILE A 122 13.22 -14.32 0.62
CA ILE A 122 13.86 -13.46 1.61
C ILE A 122 13.88 -12.04 1.08
N PHE A 123 13.41 -11.11 1.89
CA PHE A 123 13.48 -9.69 1.62
C PHE A 123 14.30 -8.99 2.69
N THR A 124 14.80 -7.80 2.35
CA THR A 124 15.46 -6.90 3.27
C THR A 124 14.93 -5.49 3.12
N PHE A 125 15.05 -4.73 4.20
CA PHE A 125 14.87 -3.29 4.19
C PHE A 125 15.83 -2.66 5.19
N LYS A 126 16.09 -1.37 4.97
CA LYS A 126 17.00 -0.59 5.77
C LYS A 126 16.26 -0.01 6.97
N VAL A 127 16.88 -0.09 8.15
CA VAL A 127 16.44 0.54 9.39
C VAL A 127 17.46 1.63 9.77
N LYS A 128 17.34 2.19 10.98
CA LYS A 128 18.25 3.22 11.49
C LYS A 128 19.72 2.79 11.46
N ASP A 129 20.62 3.78 11.45
CA ASP A 129 22.08 3.62 11.44
C ASP A 129 22.61 2.76 10.29
N ASP A 130 21.90 2.84 9.16
CA ASP A 130 22.21 2.13 7.93
C ASP A 130 22.23 0.59 7.99
N PHE A 131 21.68 0.00 9.04
CA PHE A 131 21.54 -1.45 9.15
C PHE A 131 20.43 -1.99 8.26
N PHE A 132 20.65 -3.19 7.74
CA PHE A 132 19.68 -4.01 7.04
C PHE A 132 19.12 -5.07 7.97
N VAL A 133 17.81 -5.29 7.87
CA VAL A 133 17.11 -6.37 8.57
C VAL A 133 16.50 -7.31 7.55
N PHE A 134 16.27 -8.56 7.96
CA PHE A 134 15.88 -9.63 7.03
C PHE A 134 14.58 -10.28 7.46
N GLY A 135 13.72 -10.52 6.47
CA GLY A 135 12.46 -11.22 6.66
C GLY A 135 12.18 -12.18 5.52
N GLN A 136 11.14 -13.00 5.68
CA GLN A 136 10.69 -13.95 4.67
C GLN A 136 9.19 -13.84 4.44
N ILE A 137 8.79 -13.97 3.17
CA ILE A 137 7.39 -14.10 2.80
C ILE A 137 6.96 -15.55 3.05
N VAL A 138 6.03 -15.77 3.98
CA VAL A 138 5.59 -17.11 4.40
C VAL A 138 4.12 -17.40 4.03
N GLY A 139 3.42 -16.44 3.41
CA GLY A 139 2.02 -16.58 2.97
C GLY A 139 1.74 -15.87 1.65
N LYS A 140 0.67 -16.31 0.96
CA LYS A 140 0.22 -15.83 -0.36
C LYS A 140 -0.27 -14.39 -0.35
N TYR A 141 -1.01 -14.02 0.69
CA TYR A 141 -1.36 -12.62 0.97
C TYR A 141 -0.39 -12.17 2.05
N PRO A 142 0.58 -11.30 1.73
CA PRO A 142 1.92 -11.45 2.25
C PRO A 142 1.91 -11.42 3.77
N THR A 143 2.12 -12.60 4.33
CA THR A 143 2.46 -12.75 5.74
C THR A 143 3.95 -12.85 5.78
N CYS A 144 4.56 -11.92 6.50
CA CYS A 144 5.99 -11.76 6.54
C CYS A 144 6.49 -12.12 7.93
N ALA A 145 7.49 -12.99 7.99
CA ALA A 145 8.28 -13.20 9.19
C ALA A 145 9.44 -12.21 9.19
N LEU A 146 9.69 -11.53 10.31
CA LEU A 146 10.93 -10.78 10.55
C LEU A 146 11.82 -11.63 11.45
N PHE A 147 13.08 -11.80 11.08
CA PHE A 147 14.03 -12.58 11.86
C PHE A 147 14.91 -11.70 12.72
N ASP A 148 15.37 -12.23 13.85
CA ASP A 148 16.43 -11.65 14.67
C ASP A 148 17.78 -11.82 13.96
N LEU A 149 17.91 -11.05 12.89
CA LEU A 149 19.05 -11.00 11.99
C LEU A 149 19.16 -9.58 11.44
N LYS A 150 20.29 -8.92 11.75
CA LYS A 150 20.66 -7.61 11.20
C LYS A 150 22.09 -7.63 10.67
N SER A 151 22.37 -6.82 9.67
CA SER A 151 23.71 -6.66 9.10
C SER A 151 23.94 -5.22 8.65
N ASP A 152 25.19 -4.78 8.58
CA ASP A 152 25.62 -3.53 7.94
C ASP A 152 25.59 -3.62 6.40
N THR A 153 25.39 -4.82 5.85
CA THR A 153 25.26 -5.08 4.41
C THR A 153 23.98 -5.85 4.09
N GLU A 154 23.60 -5.94 2.82
CA GLU A 154 22.48 -6.78 2.37
C GLU A 154 22.82 -8.29 2.33
N SER A 155 23.84 -8.73 3.09
CA SER A 155 24.36 -10.10 3.03
C SER A 155 24.32 -10.79 4.39
N PHE A 156 24.09 -12.11 4.36
CA PHE A 156 24.06 -12.98 5.53
C PHE A 156 24.26 -14.43 5.05
N SER A 157 24.78 -15.30 5.93
CA SER A 157 24.95 -16.71 5.62
C SER A 157 23.64 -17.49 5.80
N ASP A 158 23.48 -18.58 5.05
CA ASP A 158 22.30 -19.46 5.21
C ASP A 158 22.23 -20.09 6.61
N ASP A 159 23.37 -20.29 7.27
CA ASP A 159 23.45 -20.82 8.64
C ASP A 159 22.93 -19.80 9.66
N ASP A 160 23.28 -18.53 9.51
CA ASP A 160 22.75 -17.43 10.35
C ASP A 160 21.23 -17.35 10.20
N LEU A 161 20.73 -17.41 8.96
CA LEU A 161 19.30 -17.37 8.68
C LEU A 161 18.57 -18.57 9.32
N ARG A 162 19.12 -19.78 9.23
CA ARG A 162 18.51 -20.99 9.83
C ARG A 162 18.53 -20.98 11.37
N LYS A 163 19.49 -20.26 11.97
CA LYS A 163 19.60 -20.09 13.43
C LYS A 163 18.77 -18.93 13.96
N ALA A 164 18.45 -17.95 13.11
CA ALA A 164 17.71 -16.77 13.50
C ALA A 164 16.29 -17.11 13.96
N LYS A 165 15.86 -16.47 15.06
CA LYS A 165 14.51 -16.61 15.60
C LYS A 165 13.58 -15.64 14.88
N ALA A 166 12.32 -16.01 14.67
CA ALA A 166 11.32 -15.05 14.21
C ALA A 166 10.96 -14.08 15.35
N ILE A 167 11.16 -12.78 15.14
CA ILE A 167 10.73 -11.70 16.04
C ILE A 167 9.22 -11.53 15.96
N THR A 168 8.68 -11.53 14.74
CA THR A 168 7.25 -11.36 14.49
C THR A 168 6.82 -12.05 13.21
N LEU A 169 5.53 -12.39 13.12
CA LEU A 169 4.87 -12.70 11.86
C LEU A 169 3.61 -11.85 11.74
N LEU A 170 3.56 -11.03 10.70
CA LEU A 170 2.46 -10.11 10.44
C LEU A 170 1.89 -10.35 9.05
N HIS A 171 0.57 -10.37 8.97
CA HIS A 171 -0.16 -10.28 7.71
C HIS A 171 -0.25 -8.81 7.26
N LEU A 172 0.31 -8.49 6.09
CA LEU A 172 0.59 -7.12 5.65
C LEU A 172 -0.04 -6.79 4.30
N THR A 173 -0.19 -5.50 4.02
CA THR A 173 -0.35 -5.02 2.65
C THR A 173 0.97 -5.14 1.88
N PRO A 174 0.94 -5.53 0.58
CA PRO A 174 2.15 -5.77 -0.21
C PRO A 174 2.90 -4.49 -0.61
N ASN A 175 2.51 -3.32 -0.09
CA ASN A 175 2.94 -2.02 -0.62
C ASN A 175 4.46 -1.90 -0.73
N ARG A 176 5.18 -2.19 0.35
CA ARG A 176 6.65 -2.12 0.40
C ARG A 176 7.36 -3.20 -0.41
N LEU A 177 6.74 -4.37 -0.56
CA LEU A 177 7.27 -5.43 -1.42
C LEU A 177 7.12 -5.04 -2.89
N ASN A 178 5.98 -4.46 -3.27
CA ASN A 178 5.68 -4.12 -4.65
C ASN A 178 6.49 -2.93 -5.16
N ASP A 179 6.74 -1.92 -4.32
CA ASP A 179 7.40 -0.65 -4.68
C ASP A 179 8.93 -0.66 -4.51
N PHE A 180 9.53 -1.84 -4.29
CA PHE A 180 10.97 -2.03 -4.06
C PHE A 180 11.53 -1.38 -2.78
N SER A 181 10.70 -0.81 -1.90
CA SER A 181 11.16 -0.37 -0.58
C SER A 181 11.73 -1.53 0.23
N TRP A 182 11.15 -2.72 0.06
CA TRP A 182 11.70 -3.99 0.54
C TRP A 182 12.23 -4.78 -0.65
N LYS A 183 13.55 -4.96 -0.67
CA LYS A 183 14.24 -5.65 -1.76
C LYS A 183 14.18 -7.15 -1.54
N VAL A 184 13.65 -7.89 -2.52
CA VAL A 184 13.74 -9.37 -2.53
C VAL A 184 15.15 -9.77 -2.96
N LEU A 185 15.80 -10.60 -2.15
CA LEU A 185 17.19 -11.01 -2.33
C LEU A 185 17.28 -12.37 -3.02
N ARG A 186 16.63 -13.40 -2.46
CA ARG A 186 16.66 -14.78 -2.96
C ARG A 186 15.51 -15.60 -2.38
N SER A 187 15.14 -16.68 -3.05
CA SER A 187 14.21 -17.67 -2.51
C SER A 187 14.91 -18.59 -1.51
N PHE A 188 14.19 -19.02 -0.47
CA PHE A 188 14.67 -19.96 0.54
C PHE A 188 13.53 -20.87 1.04
N ASP A 189 13.89 -21.97 1.69
CA ASP A 189 12.90 -22.81 2.38
C ASP A 189 12.15 -22.00 3.43
N VAL A 190 10.84 -22.19 3.55
CA VAL A 190 10.03 -21.49 4.55
C VAL A 190 10.47 -21.91 5.96
N LEU A 191 10.94 -20.94 6.75
CA LEU A 191 11.52 -21.20 8.08
C LEU A 191 10.54 -21.01 9.23
N ALA A 192 9.47 -20.25 9.02
CA ALA A 192 8.46 -19.99 10.03
C ALA A 192 7.07 -20.38 9.52
N SER A 193 6.27 -20.99 10.39
CA SER A 193 4.87 -21.24 10.08
C SER A 193 4.12 -19.92 10.09
N LYS A 194 3.47 -19.58 8.98
CA LYS A 194 2.64 -18.38 8.87
C LYS A 194 1.60 -18.18 9.96
N ASP A 195 1.21 -19.22 10.71
CA ASP A 195 0.20 -19.17 11.77
C ASP A 195 0.83 -19.10 13.19
N SER A 196 2.17 -19.03 13.32
CA SER A 196 2.86 -19.06 14.61
C SER A 196 3.18 -17.69 15.22
N GLY A 197 2.75 -16.60 14.58
CA GLY A 197 2.93 -15.24 15.10
C GLY A 197 1.61 -14.51 15.33
N PRO A 198 1.66 -13.34 15.98
CA PRO A 198 0.48 -12.70 16.55
C PRO A 198 -0.60 -12.45 15.50
N TRP A 199 -0.23 -11.97 14.30
CA TRP A 199 -1.17 -11.65 13.22
C TRP A 199 -0.88 -12.46 11.95
N GLY A 200 -0.33 -13.65 12.11
CA GLY A 200 -0.06 -14.56 11.01
C GLY A 200 -1.34 -15.09 10.35
N SER A 201 -1.39 -15.12 9.00
CA SER A 201 -2.51 -15.68 8.24
C SER A 201 -2.12 -16.05 6.81
N ASP A 202 -3.00 -16.78 6.11
CA ASP A 202 -2.95 -16.92 4.65
C ASP A 202 -4.31 -16.71 3.99
N LYS A 203 -5.27 -16.19 4.77
CA LYS A 203 -6.65 -16.07 4.38
C LYS A 203 -7.14 -14.67 4.67
N ILE A 204 -7.83 -14.09 3.71
CA ILE A 204 -8.67 -12.93 3.90
C ILE A 204 -9.98 -13.47 4.52
N ARG A 205 -10.22 -13.17 5.80
CA ARG A 205 -11.45 -13.55 6.52
C ARG A 205 -11.92 -12.37 7.36
N ILE A 206 -13.23 -12.26 7.55
CA ILE A 206 -13.83 -11.27 8.44
C ILE A 206 -13.21 -11.42 9.84
N GLY A 207 -12.70 -10.32 10.41
CA GLY A 207 -12.04 -10.30 11.72
C GLY A 207 -10.52 -10.54 11.72
N HIS A 208 -9.89 -10.82 10.57
CA HIS A 208 -8.42 -10.88 10.50
C HIS A 208 -7.80 -9.49 10.62
N LYS A 209 -6.72 -9.42 11.41
CA LYS A 209 -5.89 -8.21 11.51
C LYS A 209 -4.94 -8.19 10.32
N SER A 210 -5.05 -7.14 9.51
CA SER A 210 -4.07 -6.81 8.47
C SER A 210 -3.47 -5.46 8.82
N ALA A 211 -2.15 -5.35 8.69
CA ALA A 211 -1.46 -4.10 8.92
C ALA A 211 -0.93 -3.51 7.61
N THR A 212 -0.68 -2.21 7.61
CA THR A 212 0.20 -1.63 6.60
C THR A 212 1.60 -2.19 6.77
N SER A 213 2.36 -2.31 5.68
CA SER A 213 3.72 -2.88 5.74
C SER A 213 4.65 -2.14 6.72
N GLY A 214 4.40 -0.85 6.98
CA GLY A 214 5.15 -0.05 7.96
C GLY A 214 5.14 -0.62 9.38
N TYR A 215 4.16 -1.45 9.77
CA TYR A 215 4.18 -2.07 11.10
C TYR A 215 5.38 -3.01 11.28
N LEU A 216 5.88 -3.63 10.20
CA LEU A 216 7.08 -4.46 10.29
C LEU A 216 8.34 -3.61 10.47
N GLU A 217 8.38 -2.43 9.85
CA GLU A 217 9.44 -1.42 10.03
C GLU A 217 9.43 -0.89 11.48
N ASP A 218 8.24 -0.63 12.03
CA ASP A 218 8.07 -0.20 13.43
C ASP A 218 8.54 -1.29 14.41
N VAL A 219 8.16 -2.56 14.17
CA VAL A 219 8.62 -3.69 15.02
C VAL A 219 10.13 -3.84 14.93
N ALA A 220 10.72 -3.75 13.74
CA ALA A 220 12.18 -3.80 13.58
C ALA A 220 12.86 -2.67 14.35
N THR A 221 12.40 -1.44 14.16
CA THR A 221 12.97 -0.25 14.81
C THR A 221 12.89 -0.37 16.32
N TYR A 222 11.74 -0.77 16.85
CA TYR A 222 11.55 -0.97 18.28
C TYR A 222 12.40 -2.11 18.85
N PHE A 223 12.50 -3.24 18.15
CA PHE A 223 13.24 -4.40 18.64
C PHE A 223 14.74 -4.13 18.78
N TRP A 224 15.36 -3.44 17.81
CA TRP A 224 16.81 -3.19 17.84
C TRP A 224 17.22 -1.85 18.46
N PHE A 225 16.35 -0.83 18.44
CA PHE A 225 16.69 0.53 18.89
C PHE A 225 15.81 1.04 20.05
N GLY A 226 14.73 0.34 20.40
CA GLY A 226 13.80 0.76 21.46
C GLY A 226 12.96 1.99 21.12
N GLU A 227 12.98 2.45 19.87
CA GLU A 227 12.30 3.66 19.40
C GLU A 227 10.94 3.34 18.80
N HIS A 228 9.93 4.18 19.08
CA HIS A 228 8.61 4.11 18.46
C HIS A 228 7.82 5.42 18.59
N ASP A 229 6.92 5.68 17.64
CA ASP A 229 5.95 6.80 17.69
C ASP A 229 4.53 6.34 18.07
N TRP A 230 4.39 5.07 18.48
CA TRP A 230 3.11 4.51 18.87
C TRP A 230 2.58 5.15 20.15
N LYS A 231 1.35 5.66 20.12
CA LYS A 231 0.64 6.17 21.31
C LYS A 231 0.48 5.12 22.42
N ASP A 232 0.41 3.84 22.04
CA ASP A 232 0.26 2.71 22.94
C ASP A 232 1.35 1.67 22.64
N GLU A 233 2.44 1.74 23.40
CA GLU A 233 3.58 0.83 23.29
C GLU A 233 3.16 -0.64 23.50
N ASN A 234 2.14 -0.92 24.33
CA ASN A 234 1.71 -2.29 24.58
C ASN A 234 1.15 -2.96 23.32
N LYS A 235 0.52 -2.18 22.42
CA LYS A 235 0.08 -2.71 21.12
C LYS A 235 1.28 -3.11 20.26
N LEU A 236 2.34 -2.29 20.23
CA LEU A 236 3.57 -2.62 19.50
C LEU A 236 4.25 -3.86 20.10
N LYS A 237 4.40 -3.91 21.43
CA LYS A 237 4.91 -5.09 22.16
C LYS A 237 4.10 -6.35 21.89
N SER A 238 2.78 -6.23 21.65
CA SER A 238 1.92 -7.38 21.32
C SER A 238 2.19 -7.97 19.93
N LEU A 239 2.89 -7.24 19.06
CA LEU A 239 3.32 -7.72 17.75
C LEU A 239 4.60 -8.55 17.81
N ILE A 240 5.35 -8.51 18.92
CA ILE A 240 6.56 -9.31 19.09
C ILE A 240 6.19 -10.66 19.70
N ILE A 241 6.74 -11.73 19.13
CA ILE A 241 6.60 -13.08 19.66
C ILE A 241 7.30 -13.12 21.01
N LYS A 242 6.50 -13.16 22.09
CA LYS A 242 7.02 -13.43 23.43
C LYS A 242 7.57 -14.85 23.42
N GLU A 243 8.82 -15.04 23.85
CA GLU A 243 9.36 -16.38 24.10
C GLU A 243 8.49 -17.10 25.14
N LYS A 244 7.49 -17.85 24.67
CA LYS A 244 6.86 -18.91 25.43
C LYS A 244 7.34 -20.22 24.82
N GLY A 245 8.39 -20.78 25.42
CA GLY A 245 8.83 -22.17 25.33
C GLY A 245 8.77 -22.84 23.95
N LEU A 246 9.93 -23.07 23.35
CA LEU A 246 10.16 -24.09 22.33
C LEU A 246 9.13 -24.12 21.18
N ILE A 247 9.42 -23.40 20.10
CA ILE A 247 8.92 -23.79 18.78
C ILE A 247 9.46 -25.20 18.52
N LYS A 248 8.60 -26.22 18.67
CA LYS A 248 8.90 -27.59 18.22
C LYS A 248 9.26 -27.50 16.75
N ARG A 249 10.55 -27.72 16.46
CA ARG A 249 11.09 -28.00 15.13
C ARG A 249 10.24 -29.10 14.48
N LEU A 250 9.46 -28.74 13.47
CA LEU A 250 8.91 -29.72 12.53
C LEU A 250 10.01 -30.03 11.52
N PHE A 251 10.96 -30.89 11.91
CA PHE A 251 11.72 -31.65 10.92
C PHE A 251 10.78 -32.72 10.38
N ARG A 252 10.28 -32.55 9.14
CA ARG A 252 9.91 -33.70 8.32
C ARG A 252 11.10 -34.02 7.42
N VAL A 253 11.87 -35.02 7.84
CA VAL A 253 12.82 -35.71 6.97
C VAL A 253 12.02 -36.77 6.22
N LYS A 254 12.02 -36.64 4.87
CA LYS A 254 11.52 -37.56 3.84
C LYS A 254 10.05 -38.01 3.93
#